data_AF-A0A7C7JLV1-F1
#
_entry.id   AF-A0A7C7JLV1-F1
#
_cell.length_a   1.000
_cell.length_b   1.000
_cell.length_c   1.000
_cell.angle_alpha   90.00
_cell.angle_beta   90.00
_cell.angle_gamma   90.00
#
_symmetry.space_group_name_H-M   'P 1'
#
loop_
_entity.id
_entity.type
_entity.pdbx_description
1 polymer ?
#
loop_
_entity_poly.entity_id
_entity_poly.type
_entity_poly.pdbx_seq_one_letter_code
_entity_poly.pdbx_strand_id
1 'polypeptide(L)'
;MNNILRERERYIKRKLSHLLFEILEFPEKKDVLYIGLCYCQLSRIYGLDEIPLEGLKKCLNKYLIDFDSYPWRDYLLELELFYLRDEGDKFIKGSGLITYNPSGESFLSIDPRYGFLKQNFCQKVYRYWYISQKWENFSKPLNGWEVIENAIRLFNEGLYGETIFYLEDYLPYLNEKRELLMFRILKTLAIIGELIEKNERRKAIKELISLREFIGDFKPELRELPYNFKKLNKDLKKLEKQLKKSKRSIYTEPIRLERKRKNSLLDSLKKIFIWLLSD
;
A
#
# COMPACT_ATOMS: atom_id res chain seq x y z
N MET A 1 8.83 -10.80 20.86
CA MET A 1 7.86 -9.71 20.62
C MET A 1 6.51 -10.15 21.14
N ASN A 2 5.98 -9.47 22.16
CA ASN A 2 4.72 -9.83 22.84
C ASN A 2 3.54 -9.81 21.84
N ASN A 3 2.57 -10.74 21.97
CA ASN A 3 1.40 -10.82 21.07
C ASN A 3 0.63 -9.49 21.01
N ILE A 4 0.51 -8.78 22.14
CA ILE A 4 -0.13 -7.46 22.23
C ILE A 4 0.56 -6.43 21.32
N LEU A 5 1.90 -6.45 21.23
CA LEU A 5 2.64 -5.53 20.38
C LEU A 5 2.42 -5.83 18.89
N ARG A 6 2.32 -7.12 18.53
CA ARG A 6 2.01 -7.55 17.16
C ARG A 6 0.61 -7.15 16.73
N GLU A 7 -0.36 -7.26 17.63
CA GLU A 7 -1.75 -6.83 17.37
C GLU A 7 -1.83 -5.32 17.17
N ARG A 8 -1.17 -4.54 18.02
CA ARG A 8 -1.09 -3.08 17.88
C ARG A 8 -0.43 -2.66 16.57
N GLU A 9 0.70 -3.28 16.24
CA GLU A 9 1.38 -3.02 14.96
C GLU A 9 0.47 -3.35 13.77
N ARG A 10 -0.26 -4.47 13.80
CA ARG A 10 -1.20 -4.85 12.74
C ARG A 10 -2.36 -3.85 12.63
N TYR A 11 -2.92 -3.43 13.76
CA TYR A 11 -4.00 -2.45 13.82
C TYR A 11 -3.59 -1.13 13.17
N ILE A 12 -2.42 -0.60 13.55
CA ILE A 12 -1.86 0.64 13.00
C ILE A 12 -1.57 0.51 11.50
N LYS A 13 -0.96 -0.61 11.09
CA LYS A 13 -0.69 -0.88 9.67
C LYS A 13 -1.98 -0.84 8.86
N ARG A 14 -3.07 -1.40 9.38
CA ARG A 14 -4.38 -1.39 8.72
C ARG A 14 -4.95 0.03 8.63
N LYS A 15 -4.96 0.80 9.73
CA LYS A 15 -5.40 2.21 9.74
C LYS A 15 -4.66 3.06 8.70
N LEU A 16 -3.33 2.96 8.65
CA LEU A 16 -2.53 3.67 7.64
C LEU A 16 -2.86 3.24 6.21
N SER A 17 -3.15 1.94 6.01
CA SER A 17 -3.51 1.43 4.68
C SER A 17 -4.89 1.93 4.26
N HIS A 18 -5.86 1.97 5.18
CA HIS A 18 -7.19 2.52 4.91
C HIS A 18 -7.12 4.01 4.55
N LEU A 19 -6.36 4.79 5.32
CA LEU A 19 -6.13 6.19 4.99
C LEU A 19 -5.50 6.35 3.60
N LEU A 20 -4.52 5.51 3.24
CA LEU A 20 -3.98 5.51 1.88
C LEU A 20 -5.08 5.24 0.85
N PHE A 21 -5.91 4.22 1.06
CA PHE A 21 -6.98 3.89 0.10
C PHE A 21 -7.93 5.06 -0.08
N GLU A 22 -8.35 5.68 1.02
CA GLU A 22 -9.18 6.87 0.99
C GLU A 22 -8.53 8.02 0.19
N ILE A 23 -7.23 8.27 0.38
CA ILE A 23 -6.51 9.33 -0.34
C ILE A 23 -6.35 9.00 -1.82
N LEU A 24 -6.11 7.73 -2.15
CA LEU A 24 -5.98 7.30 -3.54
C LEU A 24 -7.33 7.29 -4.25
N GLU A 25 -8.43 7.04 -3.54
CA GLU A 25 -9.79 7.05 -4.08
C GLU A 25 -10.37 8.46 -4.21
N PHE A 26 -9.93 9.38 -3.34
CA PHE A 26 -10.37 10.77 -3.29
C PHE A 26 -9.14 11.70 -3.33
N PRO A 27 -8.67 12.10 -4.53
CA PRO A 27 -7.49 12.92 -4.69
C PRO A 27 -7.51 14.25 -3.93
N GLU A 28 -8.69 14.83 -3.65
CA GLU A 28 -8.83 16.04 -2.83
C GLU A 28 -8.37 15.82 -1.39
N LYS A 29 -8.35 14.57 -0.92
CA LYS A 29 -7.87 14.20 0.43
C LYS A 29 -6.35 14.02 0.49
N LYS A 30 -5.60 14.21 -0.61
CA LYS A 30 -4.12 14.15 -0.60
C LYS A 30 -3.51 15.08 0.44
N ASP A 31 -4.21 16.17 0.76
CA ASP A 31 -3.74 17.14 1.72
C ASP A 31 -3.53 16.54 3.12
N VAL A 32 -4.25 15.44 3.39
CA VAL A 32 -4.23 14.75 4.69
C VAL A 32 -2.86 14.13 4.97
N LEU A 33 -2.08 13.83 3.92
CA LEU A 33 -0.70 13.36 4.08
C LEU A 33 0.26 14.44 4.56
N TYR A 34 -0.04 15.73 4.38
CA TYR A 34 0.94 16.78 4.68
C TYR A 34 1.24 16.91 6.16
N ILE A 35 0.28 16.62 7.06
CA ILE A 35 0.55 16.57 8.49
C ILE A 35 1.59 15.49 8.80
N GLY A 36 1.39 14.28 8.27
CA GLY A 36 2.35 13.19 8.41
C GLY A 36 3.71 13.52 7.79
N LEU A 37 3.73 14.14 6.60
CA LEU A 37 4.96 14.55 5.91
C LEU A 37 5.72 15.58 6.73
N CYS A 38 5.06 16.64 7.17
CA CYS A 38 5.66 17.69 7.98
C CYS A 38 6.15 17.16 9.32
N TYR A 39 5.36 16.33 10.01
CA TYR A 39 5.80 15.66 11.22
C TYR A 39 7.10 14.86 10.98
N CYS A 40 7.13 14.04 9.93
CA CYS A 40 8.28 13.20 9.60
C CYS A 40 9.52 13.98 9.13
N GLN A 41 9.33 15.09 8.43
CA GLN A 41 10.41 15.97 8.01
C GLN A 41 11.03 16.68 9.22
N LEU A 42 10.19 17.32 10.03
CA LEU A 42 10.63 18.06 11.21
C LEU A 42 11.29 17.13 12.23
N SER A 43 10.70 15.95 12.45
CA SER A 43 11.28 14.95 13.33
C SER A 43 12.66 14.49 12.88
N ARG A 44 12.86 14.30 11.57
CA ARG A 44 14.16 13.89 11.02
C ARG A 44 15.20 15.02 11.09
N ILE A 45 14.80 16.25 10.80
CA ILE A 45 15.71 17.42 10.74
C ILE A 45 16.19 17.79 12.15
N TYR A 46 15.28 17.83 13.11
CA TYR A 46 15.57 18.33 14.46
C TYR A 46 15.83 17.22 15.48
N GLY A 47 15.71 15.94 15.08
CA GLY A 47 15.83 14.81 16.01
C GLY A 47 14.76 14.78 17.09
N LEU A 48 13.64 15.47 16.87
CA LEU A 48 12.59 15.65 17.87
C LEU A 48 11.58 14.50 17.83
N ASP A 49 11.20 14.01 19.01
CA ASP A 49 10.02 13.16 19.20
C ASP A 49 8.74 13.98 19.28
N GLU A 50 8.81 15.16 19.89
CA GLU A 50 7.70 16.09 19.98
C GLU A 50 7.93 17.31 19.08
N ILE A 51 7.00 17.55 18.16
CA ILE A 51 7.10 18.62 17.19
C ILE A 51 6.29 19.83 17.68
N PRO A 52 6.92 20.99 17.90
CA PRO A 52 6.20 22.22 18.22
C PRO A 52 5.16 22.51 17.13
N LEU A 53 3.94 22.87 17.53
CA LEU A 53 2.85 23.09 16.59
C LEU A 53 3.16 24.24 15.64
N GLU A 54 3.81 25.30 16.12
CA GLU A 54 4.34 26.39 15.27
C GLU A 54 5.28 25.88 14.17
N GLY A 55 6.12 24.89 14.46
CA GLY A 55 6.97 24.25 13.46
C GLY A 55 6.15 23.51 12.40
N LEU A 56 5.10 22.81 12.83
CA LEU A 56 4.17 22.09 11.96
C LEU A 56 3.40 23.08 11.06
N LYS A 57 2.84 24.15 11.63
CA LYS A 57 2.14 25.24 10.92
C LYS A 57 3.03 25.85 9.84
N LYS A 58 4.27 26.19 10.18
CA LYS A 58 5.26 26.73 9.22
C LYS A 58 5.59 25.75 8.10
N CYS A 59 5.61 24.45 8.38
CA CYS A 59 5.83 23.44 7.35
C CYS A 59 4.61 23.32 6.41
N LEU A 60 3.40 23.24 6.96
CA LEU A 60 2.15 23.15 6.19
C LEU A 60 1.92 24.37 5.30
N ASN A 61 2.24 25.57 5.79
CA ASN A 61 2.15 26.80 5.00
C ASN A 61 2.99 26.75 3.71
N LYS A 62 4.08 25.98 3.66
CA LYS A 62 4.87 25.79 2.42
C LYS A 62 4.10 25.02 1.34
N TYR A 63 3.09 24.27 1.74
CA TYR A 63 2.17 23.55 0.89
C TYR A 63 0.84 24.30 0.72
N LEU A 64 0.78 25.58 1.09
CA LEU A 64 -0.42 26.44 1.06
C LEU A 64 -1.57 25.93 1.93
N ILE A 65 -1.25 25.15 2.98
CA ILE A 65 -2.22 24.63 3.94
C ILE A 65 -2.17 25.46 5.21
N ASP A 66 -3.26 26.13 5.51
CA ASP A 66 -3.48 26.80 6.78
C ASP A 66 -4.00 25.80 7.83
N PHE A 67 -3.19 25.54 8.85
CA PHE A 67 -3.51 24.58 9.90
C PHE A 67 -4.82 24.91 10.63
N ASP A 68 -5.17 26.18 10.83
CA ASP A 68 -6.31 26.53 11.68
C ASP A 68 -7.66 26.30 10.95
N SER A 69 -7.66 26.35 9.62
CA SER A 69 -8.83 26.05 8.77
C SER A 69 -8.84 24.61 8.22
N TYR A 70 -7.70 23.93 8.26
CA TYR A 70 -7.55 22.55 7.77
C TYR A 70 -8.19 21.51 8.71
N PRO A 71 -8.82 20.43 8.22
CA PRO A 71 -9.43 19.37 9.05
C PRO A 71 -8.39 18.43 9.69
N TRP A 72 -7.35 18.98 10.32
CA TRP A 72 -6.27 18.21 10.95
C TRP A 72 -6.78 17.30 12.07
N ARG A 73 -7.88 17.68 12.75
CA ARG A 73 -8.48 16.88 13.83
C ARG A 73 -8.93 15.53 13.32
N ASP A 74 -9.60 15.50 12.17
CA ASP A 74 -10.12 14.28 11.56
C ASP A 74 -8.97 13.32 11.23
N TYR A 75 -7.86 13.85 10.69
CA TYR A 75 -6.66 13.06 10.43
C TYR A 75 -6.06 12.43 11.70
N LEU A 76 -5.87 13.22 12.76
CA LEU A 76 -5.30 12.72 14.01
C LEU A 76 -6.22 11.71 14.70
N LEU A 77 -7.54 11.94 14.62
CA LEU A 77 -8.58 11.04 15.11
C LEU A 77 -8.60 9.73 14.35
N GLU A 78 -8.50 9.76 13.02
CA GLU A 78 -8.59 8.56 12.20
C GLU A 78 -7.39 7.63 12.44
N LEU A 79 -6.20 8.21 12.53
CA LEU A 79 -4.97 7.45 12.75
C LEU A 79 -4.85 6.90 14.17
N GLU A 80 -5.39 7.59 15.18
CA GLU A 80 -5.29 7.21 16.61
C GLU A 80 -3.84 6.96 17.09
N LEU A 81 -2.88 7.54 16.37
CA LEU A 81 -1.45 7.39 16.60
C LEU A 81 -0.85 8.55 17.36
N PHE A 82 -1.44 9.73 17.21
CA PHE A 82 -0.89 10.98 17.68
C PHE A 82 -1.54 11.42 18.98
N TYR A 83 -0.79 12.21 19.75
CA TYR A 83 -1.34 13.07 20.80
C TYR A 83 -0.86 14.50 20.59
N LEU A 84 -1.66 15.43 21.08
CA LEU A 84 -1.22 16.81 21.33
C LEU A 84 -0.86 16.95 22.81
N ARG A 85 0.25 17.60 23.12
CA ARG A 85 0.62 18.02 24.47
C ARG A 85 0.46 19.53 24.57
N ASP A 86 -0.30 19.95 25.57
CA ASP A 86 -0.50 21.36 25.88
C ASP A 86 0.62 21.90 26.79
N GLU A 87 0.64 23.22 27.02
CA GLU A 87 1.58 23.93 27.91
C GLU A 87 1.60 23.36 29.33
N GLY A 88 0.45 22.88 29.82
CA GLY A 88 0.32 22.27 31.14
C GLY A 88 0.64 20.77 31.19
N ASP A 89 1.39 20.23 30.23
CA ASP A 89 1.70 18.80 30.08
C ASP A 89 0.46 17.89 29.98
N LYS A 90 -0.67 18.46 29.58
CA LYS A 90 -1.90 17.71 29.35
C LYS A 90 -1.83 17.00 28.00
N PHE A 91 -1.98 15.68 28.02
CA PHE A 91 -2.04 14.84 26.82
C PHE A 91 -3.47 14.77 26.27
N ILE A 92 -3.67 15.30 25.07
CA ILE A 92 -4.95 15.29 24.34
C ILE A 92 -4.90 14.26 23.22
N LYS A 93 -5.89 13.37 23.18
CA LYS A 93 -6.03 12.31 22.17
C LYS A 93 -7.49 11.87 22.06
N GLY A 94 -7.81 11.14 20.99
CA GLY A 94 -9.17 10.61 20.76
C GLY A 94 -10.21 11.73 20.80
N SER A 95 -11.37 11.49 21.41
CA SER A 95 -12.46 12.47 21.52
C SER A 95 -12.05 13.81 22.14
N GLY A 96 -10.98 13.85 22.94
CA GLY A 96 -10.44 15.10 23.48
C GLY A 96 -9.93 16.07 22.40
N LEU A 97 -9.56 15.58 21.22
CA LEU A 97 -9.11 16.43 20.10
C LEU A 97 -10.25 17.27 19.50
N ILE A 98 -11.50 16.82 19.64
CA ILE A 98 -12.68 17.46 19.02
C ILE A 98 -12.90 18.86 19.61
N THR A 99 -12.75 19.00 20.92
CA THR A 99 -13.00 20.26 21.64
C THR A 99 -11.73 21.03 21.99
N TYR A 100 -10.56 20.47 21.69
CA TYR A 100 -9.29 21.10 22.00
C TYR A 100 -8.91 22.15 20.96
N ASN A 101 -8.56 23.34 21.44
CA ASN A 101 -7.98 24.42 20.65
C ASN A 101 -6.51 24.57 21.07
N PRO A 102 -5.56 24.18 20.21
CA PRO A 102 -4.13 24.21 20.56
C PRO A 102 -3.63 25.64 20.76
N SER A 103 -2.77 25.82 21.75
CA SER A 103 -1.97 27.05 21.90
C SER A 103 -0.74 27.02 20.97
N GLY A 104 -0.04 28.15 20.83
CA GLY A 104 1.21 28.24 20.06
C GLY A 104 2.33 27.38 20.63
N GLU A 105 2.30 27.06 21.92
CA GLU A 105 3.30 26.22 22.59
C GLU A 105 2.88 24.74 22.66
N SER A 106 1.80 24.35 21.97
CA SER A 106 1.40 22.94 21.89
C SER A 106 2.40 22.11 21.09
N PHE A 107 2.46 20.80 21.36
CA PHE A 107 3.34 19.87 20.64
C PHE A 107 2.55 18.69 20.08
N LEU A 108 2.88 18.25 18.86
CA LEU A 108 2.35 17.04 18.24
C LEU A 108 3.40 15.93 18.30
N SER A 109 3.00 14.74 18.72
CA SER A 109 3.89 13.56 18.77
C SER A 109 3.14 12.26 18.55
N ILE A 110 3.85 11.23 18.08
CA ILE A 110 3.34 9.86 18.09
C ILE A 110 3.32 9.37 19.53
N ASP A 111 2.19 8.81 19.96
CA ASP A 111 2.02 8.25 21.29
C ASP A 111 3.19 7.29 21.62
N PRO A 112 3.85 7.44 22.79
CA PRO A 112 5.04 6.65 23.11
C PRO A 112 4.78 5.14 23.07
N ARG A 113 3.54 4.70 23.28
CA ARG A 113 3.11 3.30 23.12
C ARG A 113 3.38 2.75 21.72
N TYR A 114 3.54 3.63 20.73
CA TYR A 114 3.79 3.35 19.32
C TYR A 114 5.11 3.95 18.82
N GLY A 115 5.95 4.51 19.69
CA GLY A 115 7.21 5.18 19.30
C GLY A 115 8.14 4.28 18.47
N PHE A 116 8.14 2.96 18.74
CA PHE A 116 8.88 1.97 17.96
C PHE A 116 8.47 1.87 16.48
N LEU A 117 7.31 2.42 16.11
CA LEU A 117 6.79 2.43 14.75
C LEU A 117 7.10 3.73 14.00
N LYS A 118 7.65 4.74 14.65
CA LYS A 118 7.88 6.08 14.06
C LYS A 118 8.60 6.04 12.71
N GLN A 119 9.68 5.26 12.62
CA GLN A 119 10.44 5.13 11.36
C GLN A 119 9.60 4.48 10.25
N ASN A 120 8.86 3.42 10.58
CA ASN A 120 7.99 2.72 9.64
C ASN A 120 6.85 3.62 9.18
N PHE A 121 6.23 4.36 10.11
CA PHE A 121 5.23 5.38 9.82
C PHE A 121 5.77 6.40 8.80
N CYS A 122 6.93 6.99 9.07
CA CYS A 122 7.50 7.99 8.16
C CYS A 122 7.86 7.43 6.78
N GLN A 123 8.43 6.23 6.72
CA GLN A 123 8.69 5.56 5.43
C GLN A 123 7.41 5.34 4.63
N LYS A 124 6.32 4.92 5.30
CA LYS A 124 5.01 4.73 4.67
C LYS A 124 4.44 6.05 4.18
N VAL A 125 4.43 7.09 5.01
CA VAL A 125 3.92 8.42 4.61
C VAL A 125 4.62 8.94 3.36
N TYR A 126 5.95 8.88 3.30
CA TYR A 126 6.69 9.29 2.10
C TYR A 126 6.34 8.44 0.87
N ARG A 127 6.19 7.12 1.04
CA ARG A 127 5.83 6.21 -0.05
C ARG A 127 4.41 6.49 -0.55
N TYR A 128 3.48 6.73 0.36
CA TYR A 128 2.08 7.05 0.04
C TYR A 128 1.98 8.38 -0.70
N TRP A 129 2.71 9.40 -0.24
CA TRP A 129 2.82 10.67 -0.96
C TRP A 129 3.37 10.48 -2.37
N TYR A 130 4.45 9.73 -2.54
CA TYR A 130 5.01 9.46 -3.86
C TYR A 130 4.00 8.77 -4.81
N ILE A 131 3.25 7.80 -4.28
CA ILE A 131 2.25 7.06 -5.06
C ILE A 131 1.06 7.96 -5.41
N SER A 132 0.58 8.77 -4.47
CA SER A 132 -0.55 9.68 -4.70
C SER A 132 -0.22 10.75 -5.75
N GLN A 133 1.05 11.12 -5.93
CA GLN A 133 1.47 12.02 -7.02
C GLN A 133 1.54 11.32 -8.38
N LYS A 134 1.84 10.01 -8.40
CA LYS A 134 2.04 9.25 -9.64
C LYS A 134 0.74 8.72 -10.24
N TRP A 135 -0.27 8.45 -9.41
CA TRP A 135 -1.49 7.78 -9.85
C TRP A 135 -2.63 8.77 -10.00
N GLU A 136 -2.74 9.35 -11.20
CA GLU A 136 -3.87 10.23 -11.56
C GLU A 136 -5.19 9.47 -11.67
N ASN A 137 -5.15 8.14 -11.89
CA ASN A 137 -6.32 7.29 -12.16
C ASN A 137 -6.54 6.19 -11.12
N PHE A 138 -6.03 6.32 -9.89
CA PHE A 138 -6.54 5.46 -8.82
C PHE A 138 -7.89 6.05 -8.41
N SER A 139 -8.92 5.22 -8.38
CA SER A 139 -10.28 5.64 -8.08
C SER A 139 -10.97 4.55 -7.29
N LYS A 140 -12.02 4.95 -6.57
CA LYS A 140 -12.92 3.99 -5.92
C LYS A 140 -13.42 2.98 -6.96
N PRO A 141 -13.25 1.66 -6.72
CA PRO A 141 -13.61 0.66 -7.71
C PRO A 141 -15.13 0.56 -7.86
N LEU A 142 -15.60 0.47 -9.10
CA LEU A 142 -17.00 0.27 -9.46
C LEU A 142 -17.32 -1.20 -9.77
N ASN A 143 -16.31 -2.01 -10.07
CA ASN A 143 -16.44 -3.43 -10.38
C ASN A 143 -15.21 -4.21 -9.92
N GLY A 144 -15.29 -5.54 -9.95
CA GLY A 144 -14.22 -6.39 -9.45
C GLY A 144 -12.93 -6.33 -10.27
N TRP A 145 -13.00 -6.07 -11.58
CA TRP A 145 -11.79 -5.87 -12.38
C TRP A 145 -11.01 -4.62 -11.99
N GLU A 146 -11.69 -3.52 -11.67
CA GLU A 146 -11.04 -2.32 -11.12
C GLU A 146 -10.37 -2.60 -9.77
N VAL A 147 -10.98 -3.42 -8.91
CA VAL A 147 -10.33 -3.89 -7.67
C VAL A 147 -9.02 -4.63 -7.99
N ILE A 148 -9.06 -5.57 -8.93
CA ILE A 148 -7.87 -6.33 -9.34
C ILE A 148 -6.78 -5.41 -9.93
N GLU A 149 -7.16 -4.42 -10.73
CA GLU A 149 -6.22 -3.45 -11.30
C GLU A 149 -5.55 -2.59 -10.22
N ASN A 150 -6.32 -2.03 -9.30
CA ASN A 150 -5.81 -1.25 -8.18
C ASN A 150 -4.89 -2.08 -7.28
N ALA A 151 -5.27 -3.33 -6.98
CA ALA A 151 -4.42 -4.25 -6.23
C ALA A 151 -3.10 -4.57 -6.95
N ILE A 152 -3.10 -4.73 -8.28
CA ILE A 152 -1.88 -4.90 -9.07
C ILE A 152 -0.99 -3.67 -8.98
N ARG A 153 -1.57 -2.47 -9.02
CA ARG A 153 -0.81 -1.22 -8.88
C ARG A 153 -0.12 -1.15 -7.51
N LEU A 154 -0.84 -1.44 -6.41
CA LEU A 154 -0.28 -1.50 -5.05
C LEU A 154 0.85 -2.53 -4.97
N PHE A 155 0.62 -3.72 -5.51
CA PHE A 155 1.62 -4.80 -5.53
C PHE A 155 2.89 -4.37 -6.26
N ASN A 156 2.75 -3.73 -7.44
CA ASN A 156 3.87 -3.34 -8.28
C ASN A 156 4.74 -2.24 -7.65
N GLU A 157 4.16 -1.41 -6.78
CA GLU A 157 4.90 -0.43 -5.97
C GLU A 157 5.53 -1.07 -4.73
N GLY A 158 5.39 -2.39 -4.52
CA GLY A 158 5.92 -3.12 -3.38
C GLY A 158 5.16 -2.86 -2.08
N LEU A 159 3.88 -2.46 -2.17
CA LEU A 159 2.99 -2.31 -1.03
C LEU A 159 2.23 -3.62 -0.78
N TYR A 160 2.96 -4.66 -0.35
CA TYR A 160 2.40 -6.00 -0.25
C TYR A 160 1.33 -6.12 0.83
N GLY A 161 1.56 -5.55 2.02
CA GLY A 161 0.57 -5.56 3.10
C GLY A 161 -0.70 -4.81 2.71
N GLU A 162 -0.55 -3.64 2.10
CA GLU A 162 -1.65 -2.82 1.60
C GLU A 162 -2.42 -3.56 0.49
N THR A 163 -1.73 -4.29 -0.39
CA THR A 163 -2.38 -5.10 -1.42
C THR A 163 -3.30 -6.16 -0.79
N ILE A 164 -2.85 -6.81 0.30
CA ILE A 164 -3.66 -7.80 1.02
C ILE A 164 -4.89 -7.13 1.63
N PHE A 165 -4.71 -6.03 2.36
CA PHE A 165 -5.83 -5.32 3.00
C PHE A 165 -6.83 -4.80 1.97
N TYR A 166 -6.36 -4.17 0.89
CA TYR A 166 -7.20 -3.66 -0.19
C TYR A 166 -8.06 -4.77 -0.80
N LEU A 167 -7.45 -5.92 -1.12
CA LEU A 167 -8.18 -7.07 -1.65
C LEU A 167 -9.22 -7.61 -0.66
N GLU A 168 -8.92 -7.62 0.64
CA GLU A 168 -9.86 -8.09 1.67
C GLU A 168 -11.04 -7.13 1.86
N ASP A 169 -10.78 -5.83 1.90
CA ASP A 169 -11.81 -4.81 2.08
C ASP A 169 -12.77 -4.73 0.88
N TYR A 170 -12.23 -4.92 -0.33
CA TYR A 170 -12.99 -4.91 -1.58
C TYR A 170 -13.44 -6.29 -2.07
N LEU A 171 -13.29 -7.34 -1.26
CA LEU A 171 -13.79 -8.68 -1.60
C LEU A 171 -15.29 -8.70 -2.00
N PRO A 172 -16.20 -7.90 -1.39
CA PRO A 172 -17.61 -7.86 -1.80
C PRO A 172 -17.86 -7.40 -3.25
N TYR A 173 -16.89 -6.77 -3.89
CA TYR A 173 -16.99 -6.34 -5.30
C TYR A 173 -16.60 -7.45 -6.29
N LEU A 174 -16.05 -8.57 -5.80
CA LEU A 174 -15.54 -9.68 -6.63
C LEU A 174 -16.58 -10.79 -6.75
N ASN A 175 -17.39 -10.72 -7.81
CA ASN A 175 -18.55 -11.59 -7.97
C ASN A 175 -18.32 -12.68 -9.02
N GLU A 176 -17.37 -12.49 -9.93
CA GLU A 176 -17.09 -13.47 -10.98
C GLU A 176 -16.02 -14.50 -10.56
N LYS A 177 -16.15 -15.74 -11.03
CA LYS A 177 -15.15 -16.81 -10.82
C LYS A 177 -13.73 -16.33 -11.21
N ARG A 178 -13.62 -15.57 -12.30
CA ARG A 178 -12.35 -15.05 -12.83
C ARG A 178 -11.70 -14.02 -11.91
N GLU A 179 -12.51 -13.13 -11.33
CA GLU A 179 -12.06 -12.14 -10.36
C GLU A 179 -11.58 -12.81 -9.08
N LEU A 180 -12.32 -13.80 -8.58
CA LEU A 180 -11.95 -14.57 -7.40
C LEU A 180 -10.64 -15.38 -7.59
N LEU A 181 -10.40 -15.90 -8.79
CA LEU A 181 -9.11 -16.51 -9.14
C LEU A 181 -7.98 -15.48 -9.07
N MET A 182 -8.18 -14.30 -9.67
CA MET A 182 -7.20 -13.21 -9.62
C MET A 182 -6.93 -12.74 -8.19
N PHE A 183 -7.97 -12.59 -7.36
CA PHE A 183 -7.85 -12.26 -5.95
C PHE A 183 -6.96 -13.24 -5.21
N ARG A 184 -7.21 -14.55 -5.36
CA ARG A 184 -6.40 -15.58 -4.68
C ARG A 184 -4.94 -15.50 -5.11
N ILE A 185 -4.68 -15.37 -6.41
CA ILE A 185 -3.33 -15.26 -6.95
C ILE A 185 -2.62 -14.02 -6.42
N LEU A 186 -3.26 -12.85 -6.50
CA LEU A 186 -2.68 -11.59 -6.05
C LEU A 186 -2.44 -11.55 -4.55
N LYS A 187 -3.39 -12.02 -3.76
CA LYS A 187 -3.26 -12.11 -2.31
C LYS A 187 -2.08 -13.01 -1.93
N THR A 188 -1.95 -14.18 -2.55
CA THR A 188 -0.82 -15.08 -2.28
C THR A 188 0.51 -14.49 -2.75
N LEU A 189 0.55 -13.81 -3.89
CA LEU A 189 1.75 -13.09 -4.35
C LEU A 189 2.17 -12.00 -3.34
N ALA A 190 1.22 -11.24 -2.82
CA ALA A 190 1.47 -10.22 -1.82
C ALA A 190 1.96 -10.82 -0.49
N ILE A 191 1.38 -11.95 -0.05
CA ILE A 191 1.87 -12.69 1.13
C ILE A 191 3.33 -13.13 0.93
N ILE A 192 3.66 -13.67 -0.25
CA ILE A 192 5.05 -14.05 -0.59
C ILE A 192 5.97 -12.82 -0.50
N GLY A 193 5.57 -11.68 -1.05
CA GLY A 193 6.30 -10.42 -0.97
C GLY A 193 6.57 -9.96 0.47
N GLU A 194 5.54 -9.95 1.33
CA GLU A 194 5.68 -9.55 2.73
C GLU A 194 6.59 -10.51 3.52
N LEU A 195 6.50 -11.82 3.27
CA LEU A 195 7.37 -12.81 3.90
C LEU A 195 8.84 -12.62 3.49
N ILE A 196 9.08 -12.24 2.25
CA ILE A 196 10.41 -11.94 1.73
C ILE A 196 11.00 -10.69 2.42
N GLU A 197 10.23 -9.61 2.52
CA GLU A 197 10.66 -8.37 3.21
C GLU A 197 11.00 -8.63 4.68
N LYS A 198 10.25 -9.53 5.34
CA LYS A 198 10.52 -9.99 6.72
C LYS A 198 11.64 -11.03 6.82
N ASN A 199 12.29 -11.37 5.72
CA ASN A 199 13.33 -12.41 5.63
C ASN A 199 12.85 -13.82 6.09
N GLU A 200 11.54 -14.10 6.00
CA GLU A 200 10.91 -15.39 6.36
C GLU A 200 10.94 -16.38 5.18
N ARG A 201 12.13 -16.62 4.61
CA ARG A 201 12.34 -17.33 3.34
C ARG A 201 11.67 -18.71 3.25
N ARG A 202 11.72 -19.50 4.33
CA ARG A 202 11.12 -20.85 4.35
C ARG A 202 9.60 -20.82 4.15
N LYS A 203 8.93 -19.85 4.77
CA LYS A 203 7.48 -19.66 4.60
C LYS A 203 7.17 -19.14 3.21
N ALA A 204 7.95 -18.17 2.71
CA ALA A 204 7.80 -17.66 1.35
C ALA A 204 7.91 -18.78 0.29
N ILE A 205 8.84 -19.73 0.46
CA ILE A 205 8.96 -20.90 -0.42
C ILE A 205 7.72 -21.78 -0.35
N LYS A 206 7.17 -22.03 0.85
CA LYS A 206 5.96 -22.85 1.02
C LYS A 206 4.77 -22.22 0.29
N GLU A 207 4.53 -20.93 0.49
CA GLU A 207 3.46 -20.18 -0.19
C GLU A 207 3.67 -20.16 -1.71
N LEU A 208 4.91 -20.02 -2.17
CA LEU A 208 5.25 -20.03 -3.59
C LEU A 208 4.93 -21.39 -4.24
N ILE A 209 5.27 -22.50 -3.57
CA ILE A 209 4.95 -23.85 -4.06
C ILE A 209 3.44 -24.02 -4.17
N SER A 210 2.69 -23.66 -3.12
CA SER A 210 1.23 -23.73 -3.12
C SER A 210 0.60 -22.88 -4.24
N LEU A 211 1.11 -21.67 -4.47
CA LEU A 211 0.65 -20.83 -5.58
C LEU A 211 0.91 -21.46 -6.95
N ARG A 212 2.06 -22.12 -7.13
CA ARG A 212 2.41 -22.78 -8.40
C ARG A 212 1.53 -24.00 -8.67
N GLU A 213 1.20 -24.77 -7.64
CA GLU A 213 0.24 -25.89 -7.71
C GLU A 213 -1.14 -25.35 -8.11
N PHE A 214 -1.63 -24.34 -7.40
CA PHE A 214 -2.88 -23.67 -7.73
C PHE A 214 -2.95 -23.16 -9.18
N ILE A 215 -1.90 -22.49 -9.67
CA ILE A 215 -1.82 -22.03 -11.07
C ILE A 215 -1.82 -23.22 -12.05
N GLY A 216 -1.27 -24.37 -11.65
CA GLY A 216 -1.29 -25.60 -12.42
C GLY A 216 -2.70 -26.18 -12.56
N ASP A 217 -3.45 -26.23 -11.46
CA ASP A 217 -4.79 -26.83 -11.40
C ASP A 217 -5.82 -26.00 -12.19
N PHE A 218 -5.71 -24.67 -12.15
CA PHE A 218 -6.62 -23.75 -12.85
C PHE A 218 -6.10 -23.27 -14.21
N LYS A 219 -5.12 -23.99 -14.79
CA LYS A 219 -4.47 -23.58 -16.04
C LYS A 219 -5.43 -23.28 -17.20
N PRO A 220 -6.56 -24.02 -17.41
CA PRO A 220 -7.54 -23.66 -18.44
C PRO A 220 -8.17 -22.29 -18.22
N GLU A 221 -8.71 -22.02 -17.02
CA GLU A 221 -9.37 -20.76 -16.69
C GLU A 221 -8.41 -19.57 -16.74
N LEU A 222 -7.17 -19.77 -16.29
CA LEU A 222 -6.14 -18.73 -16.31
C LEU A 222 -5.73 -18.33 -17.74
N ARG A 223 -5.94 -19.18 -18.75
CA ARG A 223 -5.66 -18.82 -20.15
C ARG A 223 -6.59 -17.74 -20.68
N GLU A 224 -7.80 -17.62 -20.14
CA GLU A 224 -8.79 -16.65 -20.60
C GLU A 224 -8.62 -15.27 -19.96
N LEU A 225 -7.85 -15.20 -18.86
CA LEU A 225 -7.57 -13.95 -18.17
C LEU A 225 -6.63 -13.05 -19.00
N PRO A 226 -6.69 -11.72 -18.82
CA PRO A 226 -5.89 -10.76 -19.60
C PRO A 226 -4.40 -10.73 -19.22
N TYR A 227 -3.92 -11.65 -18.39
CA TYR A 227 -2.56 -11.68 -17.85
C TYR A 227 -1.70 -12.83 -18.37
N ASN A 228 -0.38 -12.62 -18.42
CA ASN A 228 0.58 -13.60 -18.91
C ASN A 228 1.01 -14.60 -17.81
N PHE A 229 0.16 -15.59 -17.54
CA PHE A 229 0.44 -16.64 -16.55
C PHE A 229 1.63 -17.55 -16.90
N LYS A 230 1.97 -17.66 -18.19
CA LYS A 230 3.17 -18.40 -18.61
C LYS A 230 4.44 -17.68 -18.15
N LYS A 231 4.47 -16.34 -18.25
CA LYS A 231 5.55 -15.52 -17.70
C LYS A 231 5.57 -15.58 -16.18
N LEU A 232 4.42 -15.39 -15.51
CA LEU A 232 4.31 -15.49 -14.06
C LEU A 232 4.91 -16.79 -13.51
N ASN A 233 4.57 -17.94 -14.10
CA ASN A 233 5.11 -19.23 -13.65
C ASN A 233 6.64 -19.35 -13.86
N LYS A 234 7.19 -18.72 -14.91
CA LYS A 234 8.65 -18.64 -15.09
C LYS A 234 9.30 -17.78 -14.00
N ASP A 235 8.69 -16.64 -13.68
CA ASP A 235 9.19 -15.72 -12.67
C ASP A 235 9.13 -16.36 -11.27
N LEU A 236 8.06 -17.08 -10.94
CA LEU A 236 7.94 -17.86 -9.71
C LEU A 236 9.02 -18.94 -9.59
N LYS A 237 9.33 -19.66 -10.67
CA LYS A 237 10.43 -20.65 -10.67
C LYS A 237 11.81 -20.00 -10.49
N LYS A 238 12.04 -18.82 -11.07
CA LYS A 238 13.27 -18.05 -10.88
C LYS A 238 13.39 -17.62 -9.42
N LEU A 239 12.31 -17.09 -8.85
CA LEU A 239 12.27 -16.66 -7.46
C LEU A 239 12.52 -17.82 -6.48
N GLU A 240 11.90 -18.97 -6.69
CA GLU A 240 12.13 -20.15 -5.85
C GLU A 240 13.61 -20.57 -5.82
N LYS A 241 14.27 -20.57 -6.99
CA LYS A 241 15.71 -20.86 -7.09
C LYS A 241 16.56 -19.82 -6.35
N GLN A 242 16.17 -18.55 -6.40
CA GLN A 242 16.84 -17.47 -5.68
C GLN A 242 16.67 -17.62 -4.16
N LEU A 243 15.45 -17.93 -3.68
CA LEU A 243 15.18 -18.12 -2.25
C LEU A 243 15.91 -19.33 -1.67
N LYS A 244 16.07 -20.42 -2.45
CA LYS A 244 16.81 -21.63 -2.05
C LYS A 244 18.32 -21.41 -2.02
N LYS A 245 18.87 -20.58 -2.92
CA LYS A 245 20.30 -20.23 -2.93
C LYS A 245 20.55 -19.15 -1.89
N SER A 246 21.14 -19.50 -0.74
CA SER A 246 21.42 -18.61 0.40
C SER A 246 22.40 -17.46 0.09
N LYS A 247 22.07 -16.55 -0.82
CA LYS A 247 22.78 -15.28 -0.99
C LYS A 247 22.34 -14.29 0.09
N ARG A 248 23.33 -13.52 0.60
CA ARG A 248 23.18 -12.54 1.70
C ARG A 248 22.29 -11.35 1.36
N SER A 249 22.08 -11.06 0.08
CA SER A 249 21.13 -10.06 -0.41
C SER A 249 20.30 -10.71 -1.52
N ILE A 250 19.04 -11.02 -1.22
CA ILE A 250 18.07 -11.34 -2.26
C ILE A 250 17.35 -10.03 -2.53
N TYR A 251 17.81 -9.29 -3.54
CA TYR A 251 16.97 -8.25 -4.13
C TYR A 251 15.87 -8.98 -4.88
N THR A 252 14.69 -9.07 -4.27
CA THR A 252 13.54 -9.70 -4.90
C THR A 252 12.94 -8.73 -5.89
N GLU A 253 13.23 -8.95 -7.16
CA GLU A 253 12.47 -8.33 -8.24
C GLU A 253 10.97 -8.60 -7.97
N PRO A 254 10.13 -7.57 -7.95
CA PRO A 254 8.69 -7.75 -7.78
C PRO A 254 8.14 -8.69 -8.87
N ILE A 255 7.26 -9.61 -8.48
CA ILE A 255 6.65 -10.56 -9.40
C ILE A 255 5.51 -9.88 -10.14
N ARG A 256 5.77 -9.32 -11.33
CA ARG A 256 4.78 -8.51 -12.04
C ARG A 256 3.80 -9.36 -12.85
N LEU A 257 2.51 -9.04 -12.70
CA LEU A 257 1.46 -9.52 -13.60
C LEU A 257 1.43 -8.64 -14.85
N GLU A 258 2.08 -9.10 -15.91
CA GLU A 258 2.00 -8.40 -17.20
C GLU A 258 0.70 -8.72 -17.92
N ARG A 259 -0.01 -7.67 -18.34
CA ARG A 259 -1.10 -7.81 -19.31
C ARG A 259 -0.55 -8.44 -20.59
N LYS A 260 -1.30 -9.36 -21.18
CA LYS A 260 -1.01 -9.85 -22.53
C LYS A 260 -0.99 -8.63 -23.45
N ARG A 261 0.07 -8.48 -24.25
CA ARG A 261 0.07 -7.52 -25.35
C ARG A 261 -1.14 -7.87 -26.22
N LYS A 262 -2.11 -6.97 -26.36
CA LYS A 262 -3.07 -7.07 -27.46
C LYS A 262 -2.20 -7.05 -28.72
N ASN A 263 -2.27 -8.11 -29.52
CA ASN A 263 -1.73 -8.06 -30.88
C ASN A 263 -2.26 -6.76 -31.50
N SER A 264 -1.37 -5.88 -31.95
CA SER A 264 -1.76 -4.60 -32.50
C SER A 264 -2.70 -4.86 -33.69
N LEU A 265 -3.55 -3.88 -34.03
CA LEU A 265 -4.39 -3.96 -35.23
C LEU A 265 -3.58 -4.37 -36.48
N LEU A 266 -2.27 -4.08 -36.52
CA LEU A 266 -1.34 -4.50 -37.57
C LEU A 266 -1.11 -6.02 -37.63
N ASP A 267 -1.12 -6.74 -36.51
CA ASP A 267 -1.02 -8.21 -36.50
C ASP A 267 -2.34 -8.87 -36.93
N SER A 268 -3.48 -8.23 -36.64
CA SER A 268 -4.79 -8.62 -37.16
C SER A 268 -4.88 -8.39 -38.68
N LEU A 269 -4.37 -7.24 -39.15
CA LEU A 269 -4.27 -6.93 -40.57
C LEU A 269 -3.27 -7.83 -41.31
N LYS A 270 -2.14 -8.21 -40.68
CA LYS A 270 -1.22 -9.21 -41.25
C LYS A 270 -1.88 -10.57 -41.44
N LYS A 271 -2.75 -11.00 -40.51
CA LYS A 271 -3.51 -12.25 -40.69
C LYS A 271 -4.52 -12.15 -41.82
N ILE A 272 -5.16 -11.00 -42.02
CA ILE A 272 -6.06 -10.75 -43.15
C ILE A 272 -5.26 -10.70 -44.47
N PHE A 273 -4.09 -10.06 -44.49
CA PHE A 273 -3.22 -9.99 -45.67
C PHE A 273 -2.62 -11.35 -46.06
N ILE A 274 -2.25 -12.18 -45.09
CA ILE A 274 -1.77 -13.54 -45.34
C ILE A 274 -2.90 -14.43 -45.89
N TRP A 275 -4.14 -14.22 -45.42
CA TRP A 275 -5.31 -14.94 -45.93
C TRP A 275 -5.66 -14.52 -47.37
N LEU A 276 -5.61 -13.23 -47.69
CA LEU A 276 -5.85 -12.69 -49.04
C LEU A 276 -4.75 -13.00 -50.08
N LEU A 277 -3.57 -13.46 -49.65
CA LEU A 277 -2.47 -13.87 -50.52
C LEU A 277 -2.35 -15.40 -50.66
N SER A 278 -3.27 -16.15 -50.04
CA SER A 278 -3.31 -17.61 -50.07
C SER A 278 -4.50 -18.17 -50.87
N ASP A 279 -5.29 -17.28 -51.49
CA ASP A 279 -6.25 -17.57 -52.57
C ASP A 279 -5.68 -17.00 -53.89
#